data_AF-A0A958RJJ1-F1
#
_entry.id   AF-A0A958RJJ1-F1
#
_cell.length_a   1.000
_cell.length_b   1.000
_cell.length_c   1.000
_cell.angle_alpha   90.00
_cell.angle_beta   90.00
_cell.angle_gamma   90.00
#
_symmetry.space_group_name_H-M   'P 1'
#
loop_
_entity.id
_entity.type
_entity.pdbx_description
1 polymer ?
#
loop_
_entity_poly.entity_id
_entity_poly.type
_entity_poly.pdbx_seq_one_letter_code
_entity_poly.pdbx_strand_id
1 'polypeptide(L)'
;MSNKLNHSMSLATPDAHDLSKKQKLAVGLGVVGLFILVLALFNFKLPNTTTFLTAALSLISVGIILFANDAYLAKSKGIKNDGVWFKSISSRGTLGWITGIVLTSFYIVLYFFEELLGAATNGGENTGLIALFDPLSQLLSGRPASQWFVYGTLYTIAILAFGYKFILKYRHNRYEQIRTISVMFFQLAFAFLIPEFMYVMNSDLPYYDFKNVWPLNYYNFEQYRIKSFINGGTIGMFMLLFGLLSIFVITPILTFKYGKRWYCSWVCGCGGLAETAGDSFRHLSDKSQKAWQIERWVIHSVLVFVVLMTVA
;
A
#
# COMPACT_ATOMS: atom_id res chain seq x y z
N MET A 1 11.76 5.52 -40.60
CA MET A 1 11.60 6.89 -40.06
C MET A 1 12.80 7.17 -39.17
N SER A 2 13.53 8.24 -39.48
CA SER A 2 14.76 8.62 -38.76
C SER A 2 14.43 9.06 -37.33
N ASN A 3 14.90 8.32 -36.32
CA ASN A 3 14.85 8.71 -34.91
C ASN A 3 15.88 9.83 -34.63
N LYS A 4 15.72 10.99 -35.27
CA LYS A 4 16.41 12.20 -34.81
C LYS A 4 15.62 12.72 -33.61
N LEU A 5 16.20 12.60 -32.41
CA LEU A 5 15.75 13.29 -31.22
C LEU A 5 15.83 14.80 -31.49
N ASN A 6 14.70 15.40 -31.86
CA ASN A 6 14.60 16.85 -31.98
C ASN A 6 14.59 17.43 -30.57
N HIS A 7 15.73 17.95 -30.11
CA HIS A 7 15.75 18.77 -28.90
C HIS A 7 14.97 20.06 -29.18
N SER A 8 13.93 20.30 -28.38
CA SER A 8 13.18 21.55 -28.42
C SER A 8 14.13 22.72 -28.12
N MET A 9 14.27 23.65 -29.07
CA MET A 9 15.03 24.90 -28.91
C MET A 9 14.19 26.02 -28.26
N SER A 10 13.05 25.68 -27.65
CA SER A 10 12.19 26.64 -26.97
C SER A 10 12.91 27.24 -25.76
N LEU A 11 12.97 28.58 -25.69
CA LEU A 11 13.42 29.35 -24.51
C LEU A 11 12.63 29.00 -23.25
N ALA A 12 11.34 28.66 -23.41
CA ALA A 12 10.59 27.95 -22.41
C ALA A 12 10.88 26.46 -22.59
N THR A 13 11.95 25.96 -21.97
CA THR A 13 12.23 24.52 -21.93
C THR A 13 11.06 23.82 -21.23
N PRO A 14 10.18 23.10 -21.96
CA PRO A 14 9.08 22.39 -21.30
C PRO A 14 9.59 21.15 -20.56
N ASP A 15 10.78 20.68 -20.95
CA ASP A 15 11.33 19.37 -20.59
C ASP A 15 12.37 19.42 -19.47
N ALA A 16 12.86 20.60 -19.09
CA ALA A 16 13.82 20.76 -18.00
C ALA A 16 13.09 20.99 -16.66
N HIS A 17 12.29 20.01 -16.23
CA HIS A 17 11.90 19.93 -14.82
C HIS A 17 13.08 19.38 -14.00
N ASP A 18 14.19 20.11 -13.99
CA ASP A 18 15.30 19.79 -13.12
C ASP A 18 14.84 19.87 -11.67
N LEU A 19 15.15 18.82 -10.91
CA LEU A 19 14.86 18.78 -9.49
C LEU A 19 15.55 19.95 -8.79
N SER A 20 14.82 20.66 -7.93
CA SER A 20 15.40 21.70 -7.08
C SER A 20 16.49 21.08 -6.19
N LYS A 21 17.45 21.89 -5.68
CA LYS A 21 18.47 21.38 -4.74
C LYS A 21 17.84 20.67 -3.53
N LYS A 22 16.70 21.17 -3.05
CA LYS A 22 15.93 20.56 -1.96
C LYS A 22 15.31 19.23 -2.38
N GLN A 23 14.75 19.14 -3.58
CA GLN A 23 14.20 17.89 -4.11
C GLN A 23 15.29 16.84 -4.36
N LYS A 24 16.48 17.25 -4.84
CA LYS A 24 17.63 16.35 -5.00
C LYS A 24 18.08 15.77 -3.66
N LEU A 25 18.19 16.62 -2.63
CA LEU A 25 18.49 16.17 -1.27
C LEU A 25 17.41 15.21 -0.75
N ALA A 26 16.13 15.54 -0.93
CA ALA A 26 15.01 14.73 -0.50
C ALA A 26 14.99 13.34 -1.18
N VAL A 27 15.24 13.29 -2.48
CA VAL A 27 15.40 12.03 -3.23
C VAL A 27 16.62 11.26 -2.73
N GLY A 28 17.76 11.94 -2.50
CA GLY A 28 18.97 11.33 -1.96
C GLY A 28 18.74 10.65 -0.60
N LEU A 29 18.05 11.34 0.32
CA LEU A 29 17.67 10.77 1.63
C LEU A 29 16.80 9.52 1.46
N GLY A 30 15.77 9.59 0.60
CA GLY A 30 14.90 8.45 0.32
C GLY A 30 15.65 7.25 -0.29
N VAL A 31 16.60 7.51 -1.21
CA VAL A 31 17.44 6.48 -1.83
C VAL A 31 18.38 5.84 -0.79
N VAL A 32 18.97 6.62 0.11
CA VAL A 32 19.79 6.07 1.20
C VAL A 32 18.96 5.17 2.12
N GLY A 33 17.74 5.58 2.48
CA GLY A 33 16.84 4.74 3.28
C GLY A 33 16.46 3.44 2.57
N LEU A 34 16.14 3.50 1.26
CA LEU A 34 15.88 2.32 0.45
C LEU A 34 17.11 1.41 0.32
N PHE A 35 18.30 2.00 0.20
CA PHE A 35 19.55 1.27 0.10
C PHE A 35 19.83 0.43 1.36
N ILE A 36 19.51 0.94 2.55
CA ILE A 36 19.61 0.17 3.80
C ILE A 36 18.71 -1.09 3.74
N LEU A 37 17.47 -0.96 3.24
CA LEU A 37 16.56 -2.09 3.09
C LEU A 37 17.09 -3.11 2.05
N VAL A 38 17.69 -2.63 0.97
CA VAL A 38 18.31 -3.49 -0.06
C VAL A 38 19.53 -4.22 0.52
N LEU A 39 20.36 -3.57 1.33
CA LEU A 39 21.47 -4.25 2.02
C LEU A 39 20.96 -5.38 2.93
N ALA A 40 19.87 -5.13 3.66
CA ALA A 40 19.24 -6.16 4.48
C ALA A 40 18.69 -7.30 3.61
N LEU A 41 18.10 -7.01 2.45
CA LEU A 41 17.64 -8.04 1.51
C LEU A 41 18.78 -8.96 1.05
N PHE A 42 20.01 -8.45 0.90
CA PHE A 42 21.19 -9.25 0.56
C PHE A 42 21.90 -9.88 1.77
N ASN A 43 21.21 -9.99 2.93
CA ASN A 43 21.75 -10.62 4.14
C ASN A 43 23.03 -9.98 4.71
N PHE A 44 23.28 -8.69 4.42
CA PHE A 44 24.37 -7.98 5.10
C PHE A 44 24.06 -7.82 6.59
N LYS A 45 24.98 -8.28 7.45
CA LYS A 45 24.84 -8.20 8.91
C LYS A 45 24.94 -6.76 9.38
N LEU A 46 23.81 -6.18 9.78
CA LEU A 46 23.73 -4.84 10.37
C LEU A 46 23.87 -4.96 11.89
N PRO A 47 24.88 -4.33 12.53
CA PRO A 47 25.20 -4.56 13.93
C PRO A 47 24.13 -4.07 14.91
N ASN A 48 23.26 -3.13 14.51
CA ASN A 48 22.15 -2.62 15.32
C ASN A 48 20.88 -2.50 14.47
N THR A 49 20.14 -3.60 14.37
CA THR A 49 18.93 -3.71 13.52
C THR A 49 17.92 -2.60 13.82
N THR A 50 17.68 -2.27 15.09
CA THR A 50 16.73 -1.23 15.50
C THR A 50 17.10 0.15 14.96
N THR A 51 18.37 0.56 15.08
CA THR A 51 18.79 1.89 14.60
C THR A 51 18.78 1.95 13.08
N PHE A 52 19.24 0.91 12.40
CA PHE A 52 19.22 0.86 10.93
C PHE A 52 17.80 0.80 10.37
N LEU A 53 16.88 0.06 11.00
CA LEU A 53 15.46 0.05 10.62
C LEU A 53 14.85 1.44 10.80
N THR A 54 15.03 2.04 11.98
CA THR A 54 14.50 3.38 12.29
C THR A 54 15.07 4.42 11.33
N ALA A 55 16.37 4.35 11.04
CA ALA A 55 17.02 5.21 10.05
C ALA A 55 16.44 5.01 8.65
N ALA A 56 16.28 3.76 8.18
CA ALA A 56 15.72 3.47 6.86
C ALA A 56 14.31 4.04 6.70
N LEU A 57 13.42 3.74 7.64
CA LEU A 57 12.02 4.17 7.61
C LEU A 57 11.86 5.68 7.75
N SER A 58 12.66 6.31 8.63
CA SER A 58 12.65 7.77 8.81
C SER A 58 13.21 8.51 7.61
N LEU A 59 14.32 8.04 7.02
CA LEU A 59 14.92 8.64 5.82
C LEU A 59 13.97 8.60 4.62
N ILE A 60 13.27 7.48 4.42
CA ILE A 60 12.24 7.36 3.37
C ILE A 60 11.10 8.34 3.63
N SER A 61 10.56 8.35 4.85
CA SER A 61 9.40 9.19 5.21
C SER A 61 9.74 10.68 5.12
N VAL A 62 10.87 11.10 5.69
CA VAL A 62 11.36 12.48 5.65
C VAL A 62 11.69 12.89 4.21
N GLY A 63 12.31 12.03 3.42
CA GLY A 63 12.56 12.28 1.99
C GLY A 63 11.27 12.58 1.23
N ILE A 64 10.21 11.78 1.42
CA ILE A 64 8.91 12.01 0.78
C ILE A 64 8.28 13.33 1.24
N ILE A 65 8.29 13.61 2.55
CA ILE A 65 7.72 14.82 3.14
C ILE A 65 8.43 16.08 2.64
N LEU A 66 9.77 16.10 2.66
CA LEU A 66 10.57 17.23 2.17
C LEU A 66 10.33 17.47 0.68
N PHE A 67 10.27 16.40 -0.12
CA PHE A 67 9.94 16.51 -1.53
C PHE A 67 8.53 17.09 -1.75
N ALA A 68 7.54 16.60 -1.02
CA ALA A 68 6.16 17.07 -1.12
C ALA A 68 6.00 18.54 -0.71
N ASN A 69 6.69 18.96 0.35
CA ASN A 69 6.68 20.34 0.83
C ASN A 69 7.19 21.32 -0.24
N ASP A 70 8.37 21.03 -0.82
CA ASP A 70 8.95 21.86 -1.88
C ASP A 70 8.08 21.85 -3.15
N ALA A 71 7.49 20.70 -3.49
CA ALA A 71 6.67 20.54 -4.69
C ALA A 71 5.33 21.30 -4.64
N TYR A 72 4.70 21.45 -3.46
CA TYR A 72 3.31 21.93 -3.35
C TYR A 72 3.11 23.19 -2.48
N LEU A 73 3.93 23.43 -1.43
CA LEU A 73 3.65 24.54 -0.52
C LEU A 73 3.85 25.91 -1.17
N ALA A 74 4.89 26.05 -2.00
CA ALA A 74 5.21 27.28 -2.73
C ALA A 74 4.31 27.53 -3.96
N LYS A 75 3.50 26.54 -4.36
CA LYS A 75 2.61 26.67 -5.53
C LYS A 75 1.25 27.26 -5.14
N SER A 76 0.63 27.97 -6.09
CA SER A 76 -0.74 28.47 -5.92
C SER A 76 -1.73 27.32 -5.67
N LYS A 77 -2.78 27.61 -4.90
CA LYS A 77 -3.86 26.65 -4.59
C LYS A 77 -4.55 26.22 -5.89
N GLY A 78 -4.74 24.92 -6.08
CA GLY A 78 -5.44 24.34 -7.24
C GLY A 78 -5.01 22.90 -7.52
N ILE A 79 -5.65 22.23 -8.48
CA ILE A 79 -5.29 20.88 -8.91
C ILE A 79 -4.06 20.97 -9.82
N LYS A 80 -2.91 20.47 -9.35
CA LYS A 80 -1.62 20.56 -10.06
C LYS A 80 -1.19 19.19 -10.59
N ASN A 81 -1.47 18.93 -11.87
CA ASN A 81 -1.04 17.72 -12.59
C ASN A 81 0.05 18.05 -13.63
N ASP A 82 1.03 18.86 -13.22
CA ASP A 82 2.04 19.42 -14.12
C ASP A 82 3.04 18.33 -14.58
N GLY A 83 3.24 18.24 -15.90
CA GLY A 83 4.29 17.44 -16.52
C GLY A 83 4.15 15.92 -16.39
N VAL A 84 2.98 15.39 -16.02
CA VAL A 84 2.78 13.96 -15.74
C VAL A 84 3.07 13.08 -16.97
N TRP A 85 2.76 13.57 -18.17
CA TRP A 85 2.99 12.87 -19.44
C TRP A 85 4.45 12.81 -19.88
N PHE A 86 5.31 13.69 -19.34
CA PHE A 86 6.72 13.80 -19.76
C PHE A 86 7.68 13.09 -18.80
N LYS A 87 7.22 12.75 -17.58
CA LYS A 87 8.04 12.06 -16.59
C LYS A 87 8.19 10.58 -16.92
N SER A 88 9.43 10.10 -17.12
CA SER A 88 9.76 8.70 -17.43
C SER A 88 9.09 7.68 -16.49
N ILE A 89 8.92 8.02 -15.21
CA ILE A 89 8.23 7.14 -14.24
C ILE A 89 6.75 6.95 -14.55
N SER A 90 6.04 7.97 -15.02
CA SER A 90 4.58 7.96 -15.23
C SER A 90 4.15 7.87 -16.70
N SER A 91 5.08 7.95 -17.66
CA SER A 91 4.80 7.96 -19.09
C SER A 91 5.15 6.65 -19.82
N ARG A 92 5.18 5.51 -19.11
CA ARG A 92 5.68 4.22 -19.63
C ARG A 92 7.14 4.29 -20.12
N GLY A 93 7.92 5.21 -19.56
CA GLY A 93 9.36 5.32 -19.81
C GLY A 93 10.16 4.20 -19.12
N THR A 94 11.48 4.24 -19.27
CA THR A 94 12.40 3.23 -18.72
C THR A 94 12.25 3.07 -17.21
N LEU A 95 12.14 4.17 -16.46
CA LEU A 95 11.94 4.13 -15.01
C LEU A 95 10.59 3.50 -14.64
N GLY A 96 9.53 3.78 -15.41
CA GLY A 96 8.22 3.17 -15.21
C GLY A 96 8.25 1.65 -15.37
N TRP A 97 8.92 1.14 -16.42
CA TRP A 97 9.11 -0.30 -16.62
C TRP A 97 9.96 -0.96 -15.54
N ILE A 98 11.07 -0.34 -15.16
CA ILE A 98 11.93 -0.84 -14.07
C ILE A 98 11.12 -0.94 -12.78
N THR A 99 10.37 0.10 -12.41
CA THR A 99 9.51 0.07 -11.22
C THR A 99 8.43 -1.00 -11.32
N GLY A 100 7.79 -1.16 -12.48
CA GLY A 100 6.80 -2.22 -12.70
C GLY A 100 7.39 -3.61 -12.48
N ILE A 101 8.54 -3.91 -13.10
CA ILE A 101 9.23 -5.20 -12.95
C ILE A 101 9.63 -5.43 -11.50
N VAL A 102 10.24 -4.44 -10.84
CA VAL A 102 10.67 -4.57 -9.44
C VAL A 102 9.48 -4.84 -8.51
N LEU A 103 8.36 -4.13 -8.68
CA LEU A 103 7.15 -4.35 -7.86
C LEU A 103 6.54 -5.73 -8.13
N THR A 104 6.43 -6.15 -9.39
CA THR A 104 5.90 -7.48 -9.73
C THR A 104 6.80 -8.59 -9.19
N SER A 105 8.11 -8.48 -9.36
CA SER A 105 9.07 -9.46 -8.81
C SER A 105 9.03 -9.49 -7.28
N PHE A 106 8.94 -8.33 -6.63
CA PHE A 106 8.78 -8.27 -5.18
C PHE A 106 7.53 -9.01 -4.71
N TYR A 107 6.39 -8.83 -5.39
CA TYR A 107 5.15 -9.56 -5.06
C TYR A 107 5.25 -11.07 -5.31
N ILE A 108 5.92 -11.50 -6.39
CA ILE A 108 6.16 -12.94 -6.63
C ILE A 108 6.98 -13.53 -5.48
N VAL A 109 8.06 -12.86 -5.06
CA VAL A 109 8.88 -13.30 -3.94
C VAL A 109 8.08 -13.30 -2.63
N LEU A 110 7.30 -12.26 -2.37
CA LEU A 110 6.45 -12.15 -1.18
C LEU A 110 5.38 -13.25 -1.10
N TYR A 111 4.83 -13.72 -2.21
CA TYR A 111 3.77 -14.75 -2.16
C TYR A 111 4.32 -16.19 -2.23
N PHE A 112 5.41 -16.40 -2.98
CA PHE A 112 5.87 -17.75 -3.32
C PHE A 112 7.25 -18.11 -2.74
N PHE A 113 8.07 -17.14 -2.34
CA PHE A 113 9.46 -17.36 -1.95
C PHE A 113 9.83 -16.53 -0.70
N GLU A 114 9.07 -16.69 0.38
CA GLU A 114 9.27 -15.93 1.63
C GLU A 114 10.66 -16.13 2.26
N GLU A 115 11.27 -17.29 2.03
CA GLU A 115 12.63 -17.61 2.44
C GLU A 115 13.68 -16.64 1.85
N LEU A 116 13.46 -16.14 0.63
CA LEU A 116 14.36 -15.17 -0.01
C LEU A 116 14.30 -13.80 0.67
N LEU A 117 13.21 -13.48 1.37
CA LEU A 117 13.10 -12.28 2.21
C LEU A 117 13.76 -12.49 3.59
N GLY A 118 14.15 -13.73 3.89
CA GLY A 118 14.78 -14.14 5.14
C GLY A 118 13.78 -14.64 6.19
N ALA A 119 12.64 -15.18 5.77
CA ALA A 119 11.70 -15.81 6.68
C ALA A 119 12.32 -17.09 7.26
N ALA A 120 12.21 -17.29 8.57
CA ALA A 120 12.71 -18.48 9.22
C ALA A 120 11.95 -19.74 8.80
N THR A 121 12.68 -20.75 8.32
CA THR A 121 12.15 -22.11 8.12
C THR A 121 12.43 -22.97 9.36
N ASN A 122 11.47 -23.81 9.77
CA ASN A 122 11.66 -24.85 10.80
C ASN A 122 12.11 -24.33 12.18
N GLY A 123 11.62 -23.16 12.61
CA GLY A 123 11.92 -22.60 13.93
C GLY A 123 13.31 -21.98 14.08
N GLY A 124 13.99 -21.72 12.96
CA GLY A 124 15.24 -20.94 12.95
C GLY A 124 15.02 -19.45 13.26
N GLU A 125 16.11 -18.68 13.27
CA GLU A 125 16.05 -17.23 13.36
C GLU A 125 15.78 -16.60 11.99
N ASN A 126 15.04 -15.50 11.97
CA ASN A 126 14.86 -14.72 10.75
C ASN A 126 16.21 -14.17 10.27
N THR A 127 16.34 -14.01 8.97
CA THR A 127 17.53 -13.42 8.34
C THR A 127 17.12 -12.26 7.43
N GLY A 128 18.11 -11.59 6.86
CA GLY A 128 17.92 -10.61 5.80
C GLY A 128 16.98 -9.45 6.14
N LEU A 129 16.00 -9.24 5.24
CA LEU A 129 15.06 -8.13 5.36
C LEU A 129 14.09 -8.36 6.51
N ILE A 130 13.59 -9.57 6.71
CA ILE A 130 12.63 -9.87 7.78
C ILE A 130 13.28 -9.70 9.16
N ALA A 131 14.53 -10.13 9.34
CA ALA A 131 15.29 -9.93 10.57
C ALA A 131 15.44 -8.45 10.95
N LEU A 132 15.55 -7.56 9.95
CA LEU A 132 15.64 -6.13 10.20
C LEU A 132 14.37 -5.59 10.87
N PHE A 133 13.21 -6.19 10.61
CA PHE A 133 11.92 -5.80 11.18
C PHE A 133 11.57 -6.51 12.49
N ASP A 134 12.35 -7.51 12.92
CA ASP A 134 12.11 -8.26 14.17
C ASP A 134 11.96 -7.34 15.40
N PRO A 135 12.81 -6.32 15.64
CA PRO A 135 12.67 -5.48 16.82
C PRO A 135 11.33 -4.72 16.85
N LEU A 136 10.84 -4.30 15.68
CA LEU A 136 9.57 -3.58 15.57
C LEU A 136 8.38 -4.53 15.76
N SER A 137 8.46 -5.75 15.21
CA SER A 137 7.45 -6.79 15.41
C SER A 137 7.39 -7.26 16.86
N GLN A 138 8.54 -7.43 17.51
CA GLN A 138 8.61 -7.78 18.92
C GLN A 138 8.01 -6.67 19.80
N LEU A 139 8.23 -5.41 19.45
CA LEU A 139 7.65 -4.27 20.17
C LEU A 139 6.11 -4.20 20.06
N LEU A 140 5.56 -4.43 18.87
CA LEU A 140 4.12 -4.28 18.61
C LEU A 140 3.31 -5.55 18.90
N SER A 141 3.87 -6.71 18.58
CA SER A 141 3.18 -7.99 18.50
C SER A 141 3.80 -9.07 19.39
N GLY A 142 4.97 -8.84 19.99
CA GLY A 142 5.62 -9.84 20.86
C GLY A 142 6.09 -11.12 20.12
N ARG A 143 6.17 -11.09 18.79
CA ARG A 143 6.61 -12.22 17.94
C ARG A 143 7.67 -11.79 16.92
N PRO A 144 8.49 -12.72 16.38
CA PRO A 144 9.34 -12.46 15.23
C PRO A 144 8.54 -11.90 14.06
N ALA A 145 9.16 -11.06 13.24
CA ALA A 145 8.51 -10.48 12.07
C ALA A 145 8.18 -11.57 11.05
N SER A 146 7.04 -11.43 10.40
CA SER A 146 6.69 -12.21 9.22
C SER A 146 6.84 -11.35 7.96
N GLN A 147 6.84 -11.98 6.79
CA GLN A 147 6.79 -11.26 5.53
C GLN A 147 5.56 -10.31 5.42
N TRP A 148 4.43 -10.71 6.00
CA TRP A 148 3.22 -9.88 6.04
C TRP A 148 3.37 -8.68 6.95
N PHE A 149 4.12 -8.82 8.06
CA PHE A 149 4.44 -7.70 8.94
C PHE A 149 5.34 -6.68 8.24
N VAL A 150 6.38 -7.15 7.53
CA VAL A 150 7.26 -6.28 6.73
C VAL A 150 6.45 -5.55 5.67
N TYR A 151 5.66 -6.29 4.88
CA TYR A 151 4.79 -5.71 3.88
C TYR A 151 3.81 -4.71 4.49
N GLY A 152 3.10 -5.07 5.56
CA GLY A 152 2.14 -4.21 6.25
C GLY A 152 2.77 -2.92 6.79
N THR A 153 3.99 -2.99 7.33
CA THR A 153 4.73 -1.82 7.82
C THR A 153 5.10 -0.88 6.67
N LEU A 154 5.75 -1.41 5.63
CA LEU A 154 6.15 -0.63 4.45
C LEU A 154 4.93 -0.02 3.75
N TYR A 155 3.85 -0.78 3.65
CA TYR A 155 2.61 -0.36 3.04
C TYR A 155 1.92 0.77 3.83
N THR A 156 1.90 0.66 5.15
CA THR A 156 1.36 1.70 6.04
C THR A 156 2.17 2.99 5.94
N ILE A 157 3.50 2.91 5.96
CA ILE A 157 4.37 4.07 5.78
C ILE A 157 4.17 4.72 4.41
N ALA A 158 4.05 3.92 3.35
CA ALA A 158 3.78 4.43 2.00
C ALA A 158 2.45 5.19 1.95
N ILE A 159 1.36 4.62 2.51
CA ILE A 159 0.06 5.29 2.57
C ILE A 159 0.12 6.58 3.38
N LEU A 160 0.83 6.60 4.52
CA LEU A 160 0.94 7.80 5.34
C LEU A 160 1.76 8.89 4.66
N ALA A 161 2.91 8.55 4.10
CA ALA A 161 3.82 9.50 3.45
C ALA A 161 3.25 10.05 2.13
N PHE A 162 2.70 9.18 1.27
CA PHE A 162 2.03 9.61 0.04
C PHE A 162 0.65 10.23 0.30
N GLY A 163 -0.03 9.85 1.38
CA GLY A 163 -1.24 10.51 1.87
C GLY A 163 -0.97 11.95 2.27
N TYR A 164 0.10 12.22 3.02
CA TYR A 164 0.55 13.58 3.32
C TYR A 164 0.82 14.39 2.04
N LYS A 165 1.56 13.83 1.10
CA LYS A 165 1.81 14.45 -0.22
C LYS A 165 0.49 14.78 -0.93
N PHE A 166 -0.47 13.88 -0.92
CA PHE A 166 -1.77 14.06 -1.57
C PHE A 166 -2.60 15.16 -0.90
N ILE A 167 -2.61 15.22 0.43
CA ILE A 167 -3.27 16.29 1.20
C ILE A 167 -2.69 17.67 0.84
N LEU A 168 -1.36 17.77 0.68
CA LEU A 168 -0.72 19.02 0.24
C LEU A 168 -1.12 19.41 -1.18
N LYS A 169 -1.13 18.44 -2.11
CA LYS A 169 -1.55 18.65 -3.50
C LYS A 169 -3.00 19.13 -3.60
N TYR A 170 -3.91 18.54 -2.82
CA TYR A 170 -5.34 18.87 -2.83
C TYR A 170 -5.76 19.74 -1.63
N ARG A 171 -4.85 20.57 -1.10
CA ARG A 171 -5.09 21.40 0.11
C ARG A 171 -6.27 22.37 0.05
N HIS A 172 -6.81 22.59 -1.14
CA HIS A 172 -7.93 23.49 -1.39
C HIS A 172 -9.29 22.76 -1.31
N ASN A 173 -9.31 21.42 -1.38
CA ASN A 173 -10.53 20.64 -1.42
C ASN A 173 -10.68 19.82 -0.12
N ARG A 174 -11.66 20.19 0.71
CA ARG A 174 -11.94 19.49 1.99
C ARG A 174 -12.34 18.04 1.80
N TYR A 175 -13.08 17.72 0.73
CA TYR A 175 -13.52 16.36 0.45
C TYR A 175 -12.30 15.42 0.30
N GLU A 176 -11.31 15.85 -0.48
CA GLU A 176 -10.09 15.07 -0.74
C GLU A 176 -9.24 14.88 0.52
N GLN A 177 -9.18 15.91 1.37
CA GLN A 177 -8.46 15.85 2.64
C GLN A 177 -9.10 14.84 3.60
N ILE A 178 -10.41 14.95 3.81
CA ILE A 178 -11.14 14.05 4.74
C ILE A 178 -11.06 12.61 4.24
N ARG A 179 -11.23 12.40 2.93
CA ARG A 179 -11.12 11.09 2.30
C ARG A 179 -9.74 10.45 2.52
N THR A 180 -8.67 11.23 2.31
CA THR A 180 -7.29 10.74 2.50
C THR A 180 -7.00 10.44 3.96
N ILE A 181 -7.44 11.30 4.88
CA ILE A 181 -7.30 11.09 6.34
C ILE A 181 -8.04 9.82 6.77
N SER A 182 -9.25 9.59 6.24
CA SER A 182 -10.01 8.37 6.50
C SER A 182 -9.22 7.12 6.10
N VAL A 183 -8.69 7.06 4.88
CA VAL A 183 -7.94 5.88 4.44
C VAL A 183 -6.63 5.69 5.22
N MET A 184 -5.92 6.77 5.53
CA MET A 184 -4.73 6.73 6.40
C MET A 184 -5.07 6.16 7.78
N PHE A 185 -6.20 6.58 8.35
CA PHE A 185 -6.69 6.08 9.63
C PHE A 185 -7.05 4.59 9.58
N PHE A 186 -7.83 4.15 8.59
CA PHE A 186 -8.18 2.73 8.46
C PHE A 186 -6.96 1.85 8.18
N GLN A 187 -6.00 2.32 7.39
CA GLN A 187 -4.76 1.59 7.18
C GLN A 187 -3.94 1.46 8.47
N LEU A 188 -3.71 2.56 9.18
CA LEU A 188 -2.89 2.54 10.39
C LEU A 188 -3.60 1.82 11.55
N ALA A 189 -4.86 2.16 11.82
CA ALA A 189 -5.59 1.62 12.96
C ALA A 189 -6.12 0.21 12.67
N PHE A 190 -6.93 0.02 11.62
CA PHE A 190 -7.64 -1.25 11.39
C PHE A 190 -6.80 -2.31 10.69
N ALA A 191 -5.95 -1.92 9.73
CA ALA A 191 -5.17 -2.88 8.97
C ALA A 191 -3.85 -3.28 9.65
N PHE A 192 -3.25 -2.35 10.41
CA PHE A 192 -1.92 -2.54 10.99
C PHE A 192 -1.97 -2.66 12.52
N LEU A 193 -2.38 -1.64 13.27
CA LEU A 193 -2.29 -1.65 14.73
C LEU A 193 -3.23 -2.64 15.41
N ILE A 194 -4.52 -2.65 15.05
CA ILE A 194 -5.52 -3.51 15.69
C ILE A 194 -5.13 -4.99 15.57
N PRO A 195 -4.82 -5.55 14.38
CA PRO A 195 -4.48 -6.96 14.27
C PRO A 195 -3.20 -7.34 15.04
N GLU A 196 -2.20 -6.46 15.06
CA GLU A 196 -0.96 -6.70 15.79
C GLU A 196 -1.15 -6.65 17.32
N PHE A 197 -1.92 -5.69 17.84
CA PHE A 197 -2.24 -5.64 19.27
C PHE A 197 -3.17 -6.77 19.72
N MET A 198 -4.11 -7.18 18.86
CA MET A 198 -4.99 -8.32 19.16
C MET A 198 -4.20 -9.60 19.36
N TYR A 199 -3.12 -9.79 18.60
CA TYR A 199 -2.24 -10.93 18.77
C TYR A 199 -1.55 -10.92 20.15
N VAL A 200 -1.10 -9.76 20.64
CA VAL A 200 -0.51 -9.65 22.00
C VAL A 200 -1.53 -9.97 23.09
N MET A 201 -2.75 -9.47 22.94
CA MET A 201 -3.79 -9.63 23.97
C MET A 201 -4.36 -11.05 24.01
N ASN A 202 -4.35 -11.78 22.88
CA ASN A 202 -4.86 -13.14 22.83
C ASN A 202 -4.30 -13.90 21.61
N SER A 203 -3.23 -14.67 21.83
CA SER A 203 -2.50 -15.39 20.78
C SER A 203 -3.30 -16.50 20.10
N ASP A 204 -4.40 -16.94 20.72
CA ASP A 204 -5.27 -18.00 20.19
C ASP A 204 -6.35 -17.46 19.23
N LEU A 205 -6.47 -16.14 19.10
CA LEU A 205 -7.43 -15.54 18.18
C LEU A 205 -6.94 -15.61 16.73
N PRO A 206 -7.83 -15.98 15.79
CA PRO A 206 -7.50 -15.92 14.38
C PRO A 206 -7.24 -14.47 13.95
N TYR A 207 -6.22 -14.29 13.11
CA TYR A 207 -5.98 -13.01 12.46
C TYR A 207 -7.22 -12.60 11.66
N TYR A 208 -7.78 -11.44 11.99
CA TYR A 208 -8.94 -10.88 11.30
C TYR A 208 -8.74 -9.40 11.00
N ASP A 209 -8.68 -9.10 9.71
CA ASP A 209 -8.69 -7.74 9.21
C ASP A 209 -10.16 -7.27 9.05
N PHE A 210 -10.63 -6.47 10.00
CA PHE A 210 -12.02 -5.97 10.04
C PHE A 210 -12.41 -5.11 8.84
N LYS A 211 -11.45 -4.58 8.06
CA LYS A 211 -11.80 -3.90 6.81
C LYS A 211 -12.03 -4.87 5.65
N ASN A 212 -11.61 -6.13 5.72
CA ASN A 212 -11.70 -7.04 4.57
C ASN A 212 -13.04 -7.79 4.54
N VAL A 213 -13.97 -7.27 3.74
CA VAL A 213 -15.34 -7.80 3.59
C VAL A 213 -15.37 -8.85 2.47
N TRP A 214 -16.18 -9.91 2.62
CA TRP A 214 -16.45 -10.85 1.52
C TRP A 214 -17.25 -10.16 0.40
N PRO A 215 -17.01 -10.43 -0.90
CA PRO A 215 -16.21 -11.51 -1.49
C PRO A 215 -14.71 -11.24 -1.61
N LEU A 216 -14.22 -10.06 -1.21
CA LEU A 216 -12.79 -9.74 -1.30
C LEU A 216 -11.93 -10.64 -0.41
N ASN A 217 -12.46 -11.00 0.76
CA ASN A 217 -11.89 -11.99 1.66
C ASN A 217 -12.79 -13.23 1.68
N TYR A 218 -12.63 -14.08 0.66
CA TYR A 218 -13.45 -15.28 0.48
C TYR A 218 -13.12 -16.38 1.51
N TYR A 219 -11.85 -16.50 1.88
CA TYR A 219 -11.36 -17.48 2.86
C TYR A 219 -11.98 -17.28 4.25
N ASN A 220 -12.61 -16.12 4.50
CA ASN A 220 -13.22 -15.85 5.79
C ASN A 220 -14.30 -16.86 6.20
N PHE A 221 -15.00 -17.42 5.20
CA PHE A 221 -16.12 -18.34 5.38
C PHE A 221 -15.78 -19.78 4.99
N GLU A 222 -14.50 -20.10 4.83
CA GLU A 222 -14.07 -21.49 4.65
C GLU A 222 -14.16 -22.27 5.97
N GLN A 223 -14.37 -23.59 5.87
CA GLN A 223 -14.62 -24.46 7.02
C GLN A 223 -13.54 -24.34 8.11
N TYR A 224 -12.26 -24.28 7.73
CA TYR A 224 -11.16 -24.20 8.69
C TYR A 224 -11.21 -22.89 9.50
N ARG A 225 -11.57 -21.77 8.87
CA ARG A 225 -11.61 -20.45 9.50
C ARG A 225 -12.87 -20.25 10.33
N ILE A 226 -14.00 -20.77 9.88
CA ILE A 226 -15.23 -20.81 10.70
C ILE A 226 -14.97 -21.60 11.98
N LYS A 227 -14.35 -22.79 11.88
CA LYS A 227 -13.97 -23.57 13.07
C LYS A 227 -13.03 -22.79 13.99
N SER A 228 -12.04 -22.09 13.44
CA SER A 228 -11.13 -21.24 14.21
C SER A 228 -11.85 -20.11 14.94
N PHE A 229 -12.83 -19.46 14.30
CA PHE A 229 -13.65 -18.43 14.95
C PHE A 229 -14.55 -18.98 16.05
N ILE A 230 -15.18 -20.13 15.84
CA ILE A 230 -16.02 -20.78 16.86
C ILE A 230 -15.16 -21.19 18.06
N ASN A 231 -13.97 -21.73 17.80
CA ASN A 231 -13.02 -22.14 18.84
C ASN A 231 -12.39 -20.95 19.57
N GLY A 232 -12.32 -19.77 18.94
CA GLY A 232 -11.83 -18.52 19.53
C GLY A 232 -12.76 -17.87 20.56
N GLY A 233 -13.79 -18.59 21.03
CA GLY A 233 -14.70 -18.15 22.08
C GLY A 233 -15.53 -16.92 21.70
N THR A 234 -15.82 -16.06 22.67
CA THR A 234 -16.70 -14.88 22.49
C THR A 234 -16.18 -13.90 21.45
N ILE A 235 -14.86 -13.69 21.40
CA ILE A 235 -14.24 -12.74 20.46
C ILE A 235 -14.24 -13.32 19.04
N GLY A 236 -13.93 -14.61 18.89
CA GLY A 236 -14.01 -15.28 17.60
C GLY A 236 -15.43 -15.29 17.02
N MET A 237 -16.46 -15.52 17.86
CA MET A 237 -17.85 -15.38 17.43
C MET A 237 -18.24 -13.96 17.07
N PHE A 238 -17.75 -12.95 17.79
CA PHE A 238 -17.96 -11.56 17.41
C PHE A 238 -17.36 -11.26 16.02
N MET A 239 -16.16 -11.76 15.71
CA MET A 239 -15.54 -11.60 14.39
C MET A 239 -16.38 -12.25 13.28
N LEU A 240 -16.89 -13.46 13.51
CA LEU A 240 -17.76 -14.16 12.55
C LEU A 240 -19.05 -13.37 12.31
N LEU A 241 -19.72 -12.93 13.39
CA LEU A 241 -20.95 -12.14 13.31
C LEU A 241 -20.69 -10.81 12.60
N PHE A 242 -19.57 -10.15 12.90
CA PHE A 242 -19.16 -8.94 12.22
C PHE A 242 -18.92 -9.19 10.72
N GLY A 243 -18.30 -10.32 10.36
CA GLY A 243 -18.14 -10.74 8.97
C GLY A 243 -19.47 -10.82 8.23
N LEU A 244 -20.48 -11.47 8.81
CA LEU A 244 -21.82 -11.56 8.23
C LEU A 244 -22.51 -10.19 8.15
N LEU A 245 -22.51 -9.43 9.25
CA LEU A 245 -23.11 -8.10 9.29
C LEU A 245 -22.44 -7.14 8.30
N SER A 246 -21.13 -7.28 8.09
CA SER A 246 -20.38 -6.41 7.18
C SER A 246 -20.88 -6.53 5.73
N ILE A 247 -21.31 -7.72 5.32
CA ILE A 247 -21.80 -8.01 3.97
C ILE A 247 -23.29 -7.68 3.84
N PHE A 248 -24.11 -8.15 4.78
CA PHE A 248 -25.57 -8.09 4.63
C PHE A 248 -26.19 -6.80 5.14
N VAL A 249 -25.51 -6.08 6.03
CA VAL A 249 -26.04 -4.87 6.69
C VAL A 249 -25.17 -3.65 6.38
N ILE A 250 -23.90 -3.68 6.78
CA ILE A 250 -23.02 -2.51 6.70
C ILE A 250 -22.78 -2.11 5.24
N THR A 251 -22.38 -3.05 4.38
CA THR A 251 -22.07 -2.78 2.98
C THR A 251 -23.27 -2.22 2.19
N PRO A 252 -24.48 -2.81 2.26
CA PRO A 252 -25.66 -2.25 1.61
C PRO A 252 -26.03 -0.85 2.11
N ILE A 253 -26.00 -0.62 3.43
CA ILE A 253 -26.31 0.70 4.01
C ILE A 253 -25.30 1.75 3.55
N LEU A 254 -24.00 1.47 3.63
CA LEU A 254 -22.97 2.40 3.20
C LEU A 254 -22.97 2.61 1.69
N THR A 255 -23.26 1.58 0.91
CA THR A 255 -23.40 1.69 -0.55
C THR A 255 -24.61 2.53 -0.94
N PHE A 256 -25.72 2.41 -0.23
CA PHE A 256 -26.91 3.24 -0.46
C PHE A 256 -26.64 4.71 -0.12
N LYS A 257 -25.98 5.01 1.00
CA LYS A 257 -25.72 6.39 1.45
C LYS A 257 -24.58 7.09 0.72
N TYR A 258 -23.47 6.39 0.48
CA TYR A 258 -22.21 6.97 -0.02
C TYR A 258 -21.83 6.49 -1.42
N GLY A 259 -22.65 5.62 -2.03
CA GLY A 259 -22.43 5.08 -3.37
C GLY A 259 -21.41 3.95 -3.41
N LYS A 260 -21.22 3.39 -4.61
CA LYS A 260 -20.42 2.16 -4.84
C LYS A 260 -18.93 2.25 -4.50
N ARG A 261 -18.39 3.45 -4.28
CA ARG A 261 -16.96 3.68 -4.06
C ARG A 261 -16.58 3.87 -2.60
N TRP A 262 -17.55 3.81 -1.67
CA TRP A 262 -17.29 4.06 -0.25
C TRP A 262 -16.11 3.23 0.28
N TYR A 263 -16.05 1.94 -0.05
CA TYR A 263 -15.00 1.04 0.43
C TYR A 263 -13.62 1.43 -0.12
N CYS A 264 -13.48 1.43 -1.45
CA CYS A 264 -12.21 1.71 -2.11
C CYS A 264 -11.71 3.14 -1.86
N SER A 265 -12.61 4.11 -1.69
CA SER A 265 -12.22 5.51 -1.51
C SER A 265 -11.98 5.91 -0.06
N TRP A 266 -12.52 5.21 0.94
CA TRP A 266 -12.52 5.68 2.33
C TRP A 266 -11.91 4.70 3.34
N VAL A 267 -11.87 3.40 3.01
CA VAL A 267 -11.51 2.33 3.96
C VAL A 267 -10.37 1.46 3.44
N CYS A 268 -10.40 1.09 2.17
CA CYS A 268 -9.46 0.13 1.60
C CYS A 268 -8.06 0.74 1.42
N GLY A 269 -7.03 0.10 1.98
CA GLY A 269 -5.63 0.48 1.78
C GLY A 269 -5.21 0.49 0.30
N CYS A 270 -5.66 -0.50 -0.49
CA CYS A 270 -5.38 -0.58 -1.94
C CYS A 270 -5.87 0.66 -2.68
N GLY A 271 -7.07 1.12 -2.33
CA GLY A 271 -7.60 2.36 -2.87
C GLY A 271 -6.87 3.59 -2.36
N GLY A 272 -6.40 3.59 -1.11
CA GLY A 272 -5.52 4.63 -0.56
C GLY A 272 -4.23 4.80 -1.35
N LEU A 273 -3.54 3.70 -1.65
CA LEU A 273 -2.32 3.75 -2.46
C LEU A 273 -2.62 4.18 -3.91
N ALA A 274 -3.73 3.72 -4.48
CA ALA A 274 -4.15 4.09 -5.84
C ALA A 274 -4.52 5.58 -5.95
N GLU A 275 -5.20 6.14 -4.96
CA GLU A 275 -5.59 7.56 -4.94
C GLU A 275 -4.44 8.48 -4.53
N THR A 276 -3.38 7.98 -3.87
CA THR A 276 -2.22 8.79 -3.44
C THR A 276 -1.03 8.64 -4.40
N ALA A 277 -0.25 7.59 -4.27
CA ALA A 277 0.91 7.31 -5.13
C ALA A 277 0.48 7.05 -6.58
N GLY A 278 -0.65 6.34 -6.76
CA GLY A 278 -1.20 5.97 -8.06
C GLY A 278 -1.80 7.13 -8.86
N ASP A 279 -2.08 8.29 -8.24
CA ASP A 279 -2.72 9.44 -8.91
C ASP A 279 -1.95 9.92 -10.15
N SER A 280 -0.61 9.81 -10.11
CA SER A 280 0.25 10.20 -11.24
C SER A 280 0.08 9.29 -12.47
N PHE A 281 -0.43 8.08 -12.29
CA PHE A 281 -0.60 7.07 -13.35
C PHE A 281 -2.02 7.05 -13.91
N ARG A 282 -2.94 7.87 -13.38
CA ARG A 282 -4.37 7.82 -13.72
C ARG A 282 -4.66 8.07 -15.20
N HIS A 283 -3.80 8.84 -15.87
CA HIS A 283 -3.87 9.13 -17.30
C HIS A 283 -3.55 7.92 -18.19
N LEU A 284 -2.88 6.88 -17.67
CA LEU A 284 -2.58 5.65 -18.41
C LEU A 284 -3.75 4.66 -18.48
N SER A 285 -4.80 4.89 -17.68
CA SER A 285 -5.98 4.03 -17.65
C SER A 285 -6.81 4.21 -18.92
N ASP A 286 -7.06 3.10 -19.63
CA ASP A 286 -7.93 3.10 -20.81
C ASP A 286 -9.37 3.47 -20.42
N LYS A 287 -9.95 4.44 -21.13
CA LYS A 287 -11.33 4.92 -20.96
C LYS A 287 -12.23 4.52 -22.12
N SER A 288 -11.75 3.63 -23.00
CA SER A 288 -12.52 3.12 -24.12
C SER A 288 -13.78 2.39 -23.65
N GLN A 289 -14.84 2.45 -24.46
CA GLN A 289 -16.07 1.70 -24.19
C GLN A 289 -15.84 0.19 -24.14
N LYS A 290 -14.86 -0.31 -24.92
CA LYS A 290 -14.45 -1.72 -24.91
C LYS A 290 -13.90 -2.13 -23.55
N ALA A 291 -12.95 -1.37 -22.99
CA ALA A 291 -12.39 -1.67 -21.68
C ALA A 291 -13.47 -1.73 -20.59
N TRP A 292 -14.42 -0.79 -20.62
CA TRP A 292 -15.54 -0.77 -19.68
C TRP A 292 -16.53 -1.94 -19.85
N GLN A 293 -16.82 -2.35 -21.09
CA GLN A 293 -17.64 -3.53 -21.34
C GLN A 293 -16.98 -4.81 -20.81
N ILE A 294 -15.67 -4.96 -21.00
CA ILE A 294 -14.89 -6.08 -20.48
C ILE A 294 -14.90 -6.05 -18.94
N GLU A 295 -14.61 -4.91 -18.32
CA GLU A 295 -14.63 -4.73 -16.86
C GLU A 295 -15.96 -5.19 -16.26
N ARG A 296 -17.08 -4.83 -16.88
CA ARG A 296 -18.41 -5.25 -16.44
C ARG A 296 -18.55 -6.77 -16.42
N TRP A 297 -18.16 -7.47 -17.49
CA TRP A 297 -18.25 -8.93 -17.54
C TRP A 297 -17.32 -9.62 -16.53
N VAL A 298 -16.09 -9.10 -16.40
CA VAL A 298 -15.09 -9.65 -15.47
C VAL A 298 -15.56 -9.57 -14.02
N ILE A 299 -16.10 -8.42 -13.58
CA ILE A 299 -16.55 -8.25 -12.18
C ILE A 299 -17.65 -9.28 -11.83
N HIS A 300 -18.63 -9.49 -12.71
CA HIS A 300 -19.72 -10.44 -12.44
C HIS A 300 -19.23 -11.89 -12.52
N SER A 301 -18.32 -12.21 -13.44
CA SER A 301 -17.75 -13.55 -13.56
C SER A 301 -16.93 -13.93 -12.32
N VAL A 302 -16.10 -12.99 -11.83
CA VAL A 302 -15.33 -13.17 -10.58
C VAL A 302 -16.27 -13.32 -9.38
N LEU A 303 -17.35 -12.53 -9.31
CA LEU A 303 -18.34 -12.66 -8.23
C LEU A 303 -18.99 -14.05 -8.22
N VAL A 304 -19.45 -14.54 -9.37
CA VAL A 304 -20.03 -15.89 -9.48
C VAL A 304 -19.01 -16.95 -9.07
N PHE A 305 -17.77 -16.83 -9.55
CA PHE A 305 -16.69 -17.76 -9.18
C PHE A 305 -16.43 -17.77 -7.67
N VAL A 306 -16.31 -16.62 -7.02
CA VAL A 306 -16.09 -16.54 -5.56
C VAL A 306 -17.28 -17.11 -4.79
N VAL A 307 -18.51 -16.87 -5.23
CA VAL A 307 -19.70 -17.47 -4.61
C VAL A 307 -19.65 -18.99 -4.69
N LEU A 308 -19.32 -19.56 -5.86
CA LEU A 308 -19.18 -21.01 -6.03
C LEU A 308 -18.08 -21.58 -5.14
N MET A 309 -16.90 -20.95 -5.10
CA MET A 309 -15.79 -21.36 -4.23
C MET A 309 -16.11 -21.25 -2.74
N THR A 310 -17.01 -20.33 -2.34
CA THR A 310 -17.42 -20.20 -0.94
C THR A 310 -18.44 -21.28 -0.54
N VAL A 311 -19.24 -21.78 -1.50
CA VAL A 311 -20.26 -22.81 -1.27
C VAL A 311 -19.69 -24.23 -1.37
N ALA A 312 -18.70 -24.44 -2.24
CA ALA A 312 -18.01 -25.71 -2.45
C ALA A 312 -17.13 -26.10 -1.24
#